data_AF-A0A1C5KIC4-F1
#
_entry.id   AF-A0A1C5KIC4-F1
#
_cell.length_a   1.000
_cell.length_b   1.000
_cell.length_c   1.000
_cell.angle_alpha   90.00
_cell.angle_beta   90.00
_cell.angle_gamma   90.00
#
_symmetry.space_group_name_H-M   'P 1'
#
loop_
_entity.id
_entity.type
_entity.pdbx_description
1 polymer ?
#
loop_
_entity_poly.entity_id
_entity_poly.type
_entity_poly.pdbx_seq_one_letter_code
_entity_poly.pdbx_strand_id
1 'polypeptide(L)'
;MVATGVRAGAEDVQFSLPRAADQKSVALHKTYNLHNHMKEISILEDLDELKNVKGSDSGKPIIETLSAGLDKEVTALTVDKTKADNANGVYQVVKVTTNEPFPQVLNYLAHQSAGILNKEAVTEMNSKFDVETYDATKDVCYGDAANIKSGNNHLWMSGPYALVSYNDYQVVFEKNSGYMAGTEHEAKISILQSNLLKMQPHRPLLSVQTRSIFLTL
;
A
#
# COMPACT_ATOMS: atom_id res chain seq x y z
N MET A 1 -1.38 14.63 3.43
CA MET A 1 -1.24 15.49 2.22
C MET A 1 -2.06 14.87 1.08
N VAL A 2 -2.61 15.68 0.17
CA VAL A 2 -3.35 15.20 -1.01
C VAL A 2 -2.47 15.39 -2.25
N ALA A 3 -2.41 14.37 -3.12
CA ALA A 3 -1.78 14.41 -4.44
C ALA A 3 -0.37 15.06 -4.45
N THR A 4 0.58 14.43 -3.78
CA THR A 4 1.99 14.91 -3.71
C THR A 4 2.72 14.89 -5.05
N GLY A 5 2.14 14.31 -6.10
CA GLY A 5 2.71 14.21 -7.45
C GLY A 5 3.83 13.18 -7.58
N VAL A 6 4.25 12.54 -6.49
CA VAL A 6 5.27 11.48 -6.52
C VAL A 6 4.63 10.18 -6.96
N ARG A 7 5.16 9.58 -8.01
CA ARG A 7 4.75 8.29 -8.52
C ARG A 7 5.19 7.17 -7.58
N ALA A 8 4.30 6.23 -7.29
CA ALA A 8 4.65 4.96 -6.67
C ALA A 8 5.32 4.06 -7.71
N GLY A 9 6.51 3.55 -7.40
CA GLY A 9 7.32 2.72 -8.29
C GLY A 9 7.63 1.34 -7.72
N ALA A 10 8.26 0.49 -8.54
CA ALA A 10 8.69 -0.84 -8.11
C ALA A 10 9.72 -0.80 -6.96
N GLU A 11 10.51 0.26 -6.87
CA GLU A 11 11.43 0.48 -5.76
C GLU A 11 10.73 0.77 -4.42
N ASP A 12 9.55 1.38 -4.45
CA ASP A 12 8.72 1.56 -3.25
C ASP A 12 8.18 0.20 -2.78
N VAL A 13 7.87 -0.71 -3.71
CA VAL A 13 7.49 -2.11 -3.41
C VAL A 13 8.67 -2.89 -2.83
N GLN A 14 9.85 -2.79 -3.47
CA GLN A 14 11.08 -3.43 -3.00
C GLN A 14 11.50 -2.90 -1.61
N PHE A 15 11.19 -1.66 -1.27
CA PHE A 15 11.38 -1.13 0.08
C PHE A 15 10.34 -1.66 1.07
N SER A 16 9.06 -1.69 0.67
CA SER A 16 7.94 -1.92 1.59
C SER A 16 7.76 -3.38 1.98
N LEU A 17 7.89 -4.31 1.03
CA LEU A 17 7.58 -5.72 1.27
C LEU A 17 8.59 -6.44 2.18
N PRO A 18 9.93 -6.26 2.03
CA PRO A 18 10.88 -6.84 2.97
C PRO A 18 10.69 -6.27 4.39
N ARG A 19 10.40 -4.98 4.50
CA ARG A 19 10.05 -4.34 5.78
C ARG A 19 8.79 -4.99 6.38
N ALA A 20 7.75 -5.22 5.59
CA ALA A 20 6.55 -5.90 6.05
C ALA A 20 6.81 -7.34 6.53
N ALA A 21 7.81 -8.04 5.97
CA ALA A 21 8.19 -9.41 6.33
C ALA A 21 9.13 -9.52 7.55
N ASP A 22 9.83 -8.45 7.91
CA ASP A 22 10.82 -8.45 8.99
C ASP A 22 10.27 -7.92 10.31
N GLN A 23 10.36 -8.74 11.36
CA GLN A 23 9.98 -8.39 12.72
C GLN A 23 10.75 -7.19 13.27
N LYS A 24 12.02 -7.02 12.87
CA LYS A 24 12.93 -5.99 13.41
C LYS A 24 12.91 -4.68 12.65
N SER A 25 12.16 -4.60 11.54
CA SER A 25 12.16 -3.43 10.67
C SER A 25 11.15 -2.35 11.08
N VAL A 26 10.22 -2.69 11.98
CA VAL A 26 9.17 -1.80 12.48
C VAL A 26 9.10 -1.95 13.99
N ALA A 27 9.03 -0.82 14.69
CA ALA A 27 8.82 -0.86 16.13
C ALA A 27 7.48 -1.53 16.45
N LEU A 28 7.48 -2.45 17.43
CA LEU A 28 6.30 -3.19 17.86
C LEU A 28 5.58 -3.94 16.72
N HIS A 29 6.32 -4.49 15.75
CA HIS A 29 5.73 -5.15 14.57
C HIS A 29 4.93 -6.41 14.92
N LYS A 30 3.60 -6.34 14.84
CA LYS A 30 2.70 -7.47 15.19
C LYS A 30 2.24 -8.32 14.01
N THR A 31 2.42 -7.83 12.78
CA THR A 31 1.86 -8.44 11.56
C THR A 31 2.91 -9.01 10.62
N TYR A 32 4.19 -9.04 11.02
CA TYR A 32 5.28 -9.51 10.15
C TYR A 32 5.13 -10.97 9.73
N ASN A 33 4.55 -11.78 10.60
CA ASN A 33 4.25 -13.20 10.36
C ASN A 33 3.26 -13.43 9.22
N LEU A 34 2.52 -12.40 8.80
CA LEU A 34 1.71 -12.47 7.59
C LEU A 34 2.61 -12.52 6.36
N HIS A 35 3.80 -11.90 6.41
CA HIS A 35 4.62 -11.58 5.24
C HIS A 35 5.96 -12.29 5.20
N ASN A 36 6.38 -12.93 6.30
CA ASN A 36 7.67 -13.61 6.45
C ASN A 36 7.88 -14.83 5.51
N HIS A 37 6.85 -15.21 4.75
CA HIS A 37 6.95 -16.21 3.69
C HIS A 37 7.60 -15.66 2.41
N MET A 38 7.70 -14.34 2.26
CA MET A 38 8.45 -13.71 1.18
C MET A 38 9.96 -13.84 1.44
N LYS A 39 10.67 -14.43 0.48
CA LYS A 39 12.11 -14.66 0.52
C LYS A 39 12.88 -13.51 -0.10
N GLU A 40 12.46 -13.09 -1.29
CA GLU A 40 13.18 -12.11 -2.10
C GLU A 40 12.19 -11.25 -2.89
N ILE A 41 12.49 -9.95 -2.95
CA ILE A 41 11.75 -8.96 -3.73
C ILE A 41 12.74 -8.27 -4.66
N SER A 42 12.60 -8.52 -5.97
CA SER A 42 13.49 -7.96 -6.99
C SER A 42 12.69 -7.20 -8.04
N ILE A 43 13.34 -6.21 -8.66
CA ILE A 43 12.80 -5.50 -9.81
C ILE A 43 13.47 -6.11 -11.04
N LEU A 44 12.67 -6.55 -12.00
CA LEU A 44 13.19 -7.18 -13.21
C LEU A 44 13.58 -6.12 -14.23
N GLU A 45 14.78 -6.24 -14.77
CA GLU A 45 15.25 -5.44 -15.91
C GLU A 45 15.29 -6.27 -17.20
N ASP A 46 15.47 -7.58 -17.07
CA ASP A 46 15.60 -8.49 -18.21
C ASP A 46 14.24 -9.02 -18.66
N LEU A 47 13.81 -8.58 -19.84
CA LEU A 47 12.57 -9.04 -20.45
C LEU A 47 12.61 -10.53 -20.81
N ASP A 48 13.80 -11.10 -21.07
CA ASP A 48 13.93 -12.50 -21.44
C ASP A 48 13.61 -13.44 -20.27
N GLU A 49 13.74 -12.98 -19.02
CA GLU A 49 13.25 -13.74 -17.86
C GLU A 49 11.74 -14.01 -17.97
N LEU A 50 10.96 -13.02 -18.42
CA LEU A 50 9.51 -13.15 -18.58
C LEU A 50 9.11 -14.01 -19.78
N LYS A 51 9.95 -14.08 -20.81
CA LYS A 51 9.72 -14.92 -22.01
C LYS A 51 10.05 -16.39 -21.75
N ASN A 52 11.06 -16.66 -20.94
CA ASN A 52 11.60 -17.99 -20.73
C ASN A 52 10.91 -18.75 -19.60
N VAL A 53 10.36 -18.04 -18.60
CA VAL A 53 9.58 -18.66 -17.53
C VAL A 53 8.16 -18.92 -18.02
N LYS A 54 7.68 -20.15 -17.81
CA LYS A 54 6.32 -20.57 -18.15
C LYS A 54 5.44 -20.65 -16.91
N GLY A 55 4.20 -20.19 -17.01
CA GLY A 55 3.21 -20.35 -15.95
C GLY A 55 2.88 -21.83 -15.73
N SER A 56 2.78 -22.25 -14.46
CA SER A 56 2.47 -23.64 -14.09
C SER A 56 1.13 -24.11 -14.66
N ASP A 57 0.16 -23.20 -14.76
CA ASP A 57 -1.23 -23.54 -15.07
C ASP A 57 -1.53 -23.43 -16.57
N SER A 58 -0.90 -22.46 -17.26
CA SER A 58 -1.14 -22.17 -18.68
C SER A 58 -0.12 -22.81 -19.61
N GLY A 59 1.08 -23.14 -19.12
CA GLY A 59 2.22 -23.55 -19.95
C GLY A 59 2.75 -22.44 -20.88
N LYS A 60 2.17 -21.23 -20.80
CA LYS A 60 2.54 -20.07 -21.61
C LYS A 60 3.66 -19.27 -20.94
N PRO A 61 4.48 -18.55 -21.71
CA PRO A 61 5.39 -17.54 -21.19
C PRO A 61 4.68 -16.57 -20.24
N ILE A 62 5.34 -16.19 -19.15
CA ILE A 62 4.79 -15.24 -18.18
C ILE A 62 4.51 -13.87 -18.83
N ILE A 63 5.33 -13.45 -19.80
CA ILE A 63 5.12 -12.19 -20.55
C ILE A 63 3.75 -12.13 -21.24
N GLU A 64 3.26 -13.26 -21.78
CA GLU A 64 1.93 -13.31 -22.41
C GLU A 64 0.83 -13.14 -21.36
N THR A 65 1.01 -13.78 -20.20
CA THR A 65 0.04 -13.71 -19.10
C THR A 65 -0.01 -12.29 -18.51
N LEU A 66 1.15 -11.64 -18.35
CA LEU A 66 1.23 -10.26 -17.86
C LEU A 66 0.70 -9.25 -18.88
N SER A 67 0.87 -9.50 -20.18
CA SER A 67 0.39 -8.60 -21.23
C SER A 67 -1.12 -8.71 -21.47
N ALA A 68 -1.75 -9.81 -21.01
CA ALA A 68 -3.17 -10.03 -21.21
C ALA A 68 -4.03 -9.00 -20.45
N GLY A 69 -4.85 -8.25 -21.20
CA GLY A 69 -5.73 -7.23 -20.64
C GLY A 69 -5.08 -5.86 -20.41
N LEU A 70 -3.81 -5.69 -20.78
CA LEU A 70 -3.18 -4.37 -20.83
C LEU A 70 -3.54 -3.65 -22.13
N ASP A 71 -3.65 -2.32 -22.09
CA ASP A 71 -3.85 -1.49 -23.29
C ASP A 71 -2.68 -1.64 -24.29
N LYS A 72 -1.49 -1.92 -23.76
CA LYS A 72 -0.26 -2.18 -24.51
C LYS A 72 0.50 -3.34 -23.90
N GLU A 73 0.93 -4.26 -24.75
CA GLU A 73 1.78 -5.38 -24.37
C GLU A 73 3.12 -4.91 -23.79
N VAL A 74 3.75 -5.76 -22.98
CA VAL A 74 5.05 -5.48 -22.39
C VAL A 74 6.13 -5.59 -23.47
N THR A 75 6.75 -4.48 -23.85
CA THR A 75 7.82 -4.42 -24.86
C THR A 75 9.19 -4.17 -24.24
N ALA A 76 9.25 -3.53 -23.08
CA ALA A 76 10.47 -3.29 -22.33
C ALA A 76 10.20 -3.22 -20.82
N LEU A 77 11.23 -3.50 -20.04
CA LEU A 77 11.22 -3.32 -18.59
C LEU A 77 12.09 -2.13 -18.20
N THR A 78 11.72 -1.47 -17.11
CA THR A 78 12.55 -0.45 -16.48
C THR A 78 12.49 -0.58 -14.97
N VAL A 79 13.58 -0.24 -14.29
CA VAL A 79 13.63 -0.12 -12.83
C VAL A 79 13.39 1.30 -12.34
N ASP A 80 13.46 2.27 -13.25
CA ASP A 80 13.30 3.68 -12.94
C ASP A 80 11.85 4.10 -13.14
N LYS A 81 11.15 4.41 -12.05
CA LYS A 81 9.73 4.82 -12.10
C LYS A 81 9.48 6.05 -12.96
N THR A 82 10.49 6.89 -13.20
CA THR A 82 10.37 8.07 -14.06
C THR A 82 10.38 7.72 -15.56
N LYS A 83 10.86 6.51 -15.91
CA LYS A 83 10.90 5.99 -17.28
C LYS A 83 9.76 5.02 -17.60
N ALA A 84 8.95 4.66 -16.60
CA ALA A 84 7.82 3.78 -16.80
C ALA A 84 6.74 4.46 -17.65
N ASP A 85 6.38 3.83 -18.77
CA ASP A 85 5.48 4.35 -19.78
C ASP A 85 4.59 3.23 -20.33
N ASN A 86 3.50 2.98 -19.60
CA ASN A 86 2.55 1.93 -19.93
C ASN A 86 1.91 2.15 -21.32
N ALA A 87 1.80 3.40 -21.79
CA ALA A 87 1.21 3.72 -23.09
C ALA A 87 2.12 3.33 -24.27
N ASN A 88 3.41 3.12 -24.01
CA ASN A 88 4.40 2.65 -24.98
C ASN A 88 4.95 1.25 -24.65
N GLY A 89 4.35 0.54 -23.68
CA GLY A 89 4.73 -0.83 -23.32
C GLY A 89 5.95 -0.95 -22.40
N VAL A 90 6.38 0.14 -21.76
CA VAL A 90 7.51 0.17 -20.82
C VAL A 90 6.99 0.05 -19.39
N TYR A 91 7.20 -1.11 -18.77
CA TYR A 91 6.66 -1.40 -17.43
C TYR A 91 7.75 -1.59 -16.39
N GLN A 92 7.41 -1.35 -15.12
CA GLN A 92 8.20 -1.90 -14.01
C GLN A 92 7.57 -3.22 -13.57
N VAL A 93 8.37 -4.26 -13.40
CA VAL A 93 7.90 -5.57 -12.95
C VAL A 93 8.63 -5.95 -11.66
N VAL A 94 7.85 -6.28 -10.63
CA VAL A 94 8.37 -6.77 -9.35
C VAL A 94 8.18 -8.27 -9.29
N LYS A 95 9.27 -8.99 -9.04
CA LYS A 95 9.25 -10.42 -8.77
C LYS A 95 9.32 -10.66 -7.27
N VAL A 96 8.34 -11.39 -6.77
CA VAL A 96 8.28 -11.85 -5.37
C VAL A 96 8.53 -13.35 -5.35
N THR A 97 9.65 -13.75 -4.75
CA THR A 97 9.98 -15.16 -4.52
C THR A 97 9.57 -15.53 -3.09
N THR A 98 8.85 -16.63 -2.92
CA THR A 98 8.47 -17.14 -1.59
C THR A 98 9.43 -18.22 -1.11
N ASN A 99 9.46 -18.48 0.21
CA ASN A 99 10.29 -19.53 0.80
C ASN A 99 9.84 -20.94 0.37
N GLU A 100 8.52 -21.12 0.25
CA GLU A 100 7.84 -22.35 -0.15
C GLU A 100 6.64 -21.96 -1.06
N PRO A 101 6.07 -22.87 -1.86
CA PRO A 101 4.86 -22.59 -2.62
C PRO A 101 3.72 -22.10 -1.70
N PHE A 102 3.23 -20.89 -1.96
CA PHE A 102 2.23 -20.24 -1.11
C PHE A 102 1.09 -19.63 -1.95
N PRO A 103 0.06 -20.41 -2.31
CA PRO A 103 -1.04 -19.95 -3.17
C PRO A 103 -1.84 -18.77 -2.61
N GLN A 104 -1.78 -18.55 -1.29
CA GLN A 104 -2.49 -17.45 -0.63
C GLN A 104 -1.72 -16.12 -0.62
N VAL A 105 -0.51 -16.07 -1.21
CA VAL A 105 0.34 -14.86 -1.21
C VAL A 105 -0.40 -13.61 -1.66
N LEU A 106 -1.28 -13.73 -2.67
CA LEU A 106 -2.06 -12.59 -3.19
C LEU A 106 -3.03 -12.02 -2.14
N ASN A 107 -3.65 -12.87 -1.31
CA ASN A 107 -4.54 -12.41 -0.24
C ASN A 107 -3.77 -11.63 0.83
N TYR A 108 -2.53 -12.06 1.10
CA TYR A 108 -1.68 -11.43 2.09
C TYR A 108 -1.12 -10.10 1.58
N LEU A 109 -0.74 -10.01 0.29
CA LEU A 109 -0.32 -8.76 -0.35
C LEU A 109 -1.43 -7.69 -0.37
N ALA A 110 -2.70 -8.10 -0.35
CA ALA A 110 -3.85 -7.19 -0.24
C ALA A 110 -4.09 -6.67 1.20
N HIS A 111 -3.46 -7.26 2.21
CA HIS A 111 -3.61 -6.82 3.60
C HIS A 111 -2.88 -5.49 3.84
N GLN A 112 -3.50 -4.56 4.58
CA GLN A 112 -2.98 -3.20 4.76
C GLN A 112 -1.57 -3.11 5.37
N SER A 113 -1.10 -4.16 6.07
CA SER A 113 0.28 -4.20 6.57
C SER A 113 1.35 -4.40 5.49
N ALA A 114 0.96 -4.78 4.26
CA ALA A 114 1.82 -4.79 3.07
C ALA A 114 1.60 -3.53 2.19
N GLY A 115 0.97 -2.48 2.72
CA GLY A 115 0.79 -1.23 2.00
C GLY A 115 2.13 -0.65 1.51
N ILE A 116 2.13 -0.14 0.27
CA ILE A 116 3.32 0.44 -0.35
C ILE A 116 3.59 1.83 0.25
N LEU A 117 4.80 2.01 0.77
CA LEU A 117 5.24 3.19 1.49
C LEU A 117 6.17 4.04 0.62
N ASN A 118 6.16 5.36 0.83
CA ASN A 118 7.20 6.23 0.29
C ASN A 118 8.49 6.02 1.10
N LYS A 119 9.54 5.52 0.45
CA LYS A 119 10.82 5.21 1.07
C LYS A 119 11.42 6.42 1.78
N GLU A 120 11.47 7.56 1.11
CA GLU A 120 12.13 8.76 1.63
C GLU A 120 11.48 9.24 2.93
N ALA A 121 10.16 9.37 2.95
CA ALA A 121 9.41 9.83 4.12
C ALA A 121 9.51 8.86 5.30
N VAL A 122 9.46 7.55 5.05
CA VAL A 122 9.62 6.55 6.11
C VAL A 122 11.03 6.58 6.67
N THR A 123 12.06 6.61 5.81
CA THR A 123 13.46 6.67 6.24
C THR A 123 13.75 7.95 7.01
N GLU A 124 13.30 9.11 6.54
CA GLU A 124 13.50 10.39 7.23
C GLU A 124 12.88 10.37 8.63
N MET A 125 11.61 9.97 8.74
CA MET A 125 10.90 10.02 10.00
C MET A 125 11.40 8.99 11.00
N ASN A 126 11.67 7.77 10.55
CA ASN A 126 12.15 6.69 11.42
C ASN A 126 13.64 6.80 11.76
N SER A 127 14.41 7.66 11.10
CA SER A 127 15.83 7.91 11.46
C SER A 127 16.02 8.55 12.84
N LYS A 128 14.94 9.03 13.47
CA LYS A 128 14.94 9.77 14.73
C LYS A 128 14.98 8.88 15.98
N PHE A 129 14.86 7.56 15.82
CA PHE A 129 14.90 6.58 16.91
C PHE A 129 15.49 5.26 16.41
N ASP A 130 15.86 4.38 17.34
CA ASP A 130 16.24 3.00 17.04
C ASP A 130 15.04 2.06 17.25
N VAL A 131 14.74 1.22 16.26
CA VAL A 131 13.64 0.27 16.31
C VAL A 131 13.74 -0.70 17.49
N GLU A 132 14.95 -1.13 17.86
CA GLU A 132 15.16 -2.09 18.95
C GLU A 132 14.90 -1.48 20.34
N THR A 133 15.05 -0.15 20.48
CA THR A 133 14.90 0.57 21.75
C THR A 133 13.71 1.52 21.77
N TYR A 134 12.83 1.42 20.77
CA TYR A 134 11.67 2.29 20.60
C TYR A 134 10.81 2.42 21.86
N ASP A 135 10.59 3.67 22.30
CA ASP A 135 9.75 4.03 23.44
C ASP A 135 8.53 4.83 22.94
N ALA A 136 7.36 4.21 22.93
CA ALA A 136 6.11 4.82 22.48
C ALA A 136 5.69 6.09 23.26
N THR A 137 6.33 6.38 24.40
CA THR A 137 6.08 7.62 25.17
C THR A 137 6.94 8.79 24.72
N LYS A 138 7.98 8.56 23.91
CA LYS A 138 8.96 9.57 23.47
C LYS A 138 9.14 9.60 21.95
N ASP A 139 9.17 8.44 21.33
CA ASP A 139 9.51 8.26 19.92
C ASP A 139 8.26 8.28 19.05
N VAL A 140 8.38 8.94 17.89
CA VAL A 140 7.30 9.05 16.92
C VAL A 140 7.71 8.36 15.62
N CYS A 141 7.04 7.25 15.31
CA CYS A 141 7.28 6.52 14.08
C CYS A 141 6.35 6.97 12.95
N TYR A 142 6.80 6.75 11.71
CA TYR A 142 5.96 6.95 10.55
C TYR A 142 4.69 6.10 10.66
N GLY A 143 3.53 6.73 10.45
CA GLY A 143 2.23 6.06 10.61
C GLY A 143 1.71 5.94 12.03
N ASP A 144 2.39 6.50 13.04
CA ASP A 144 1.89 6.52 14.40
C ASP A 144 0.60 7.35 14.52
N ALA A 145 -0.52 6.64 14.71
CA ALA A 145 -1.85 7.22 14.82
C ALA A 145 -1.99 8.18 16.01
N ALA A 146 -1.18 8.04 17.08
CA ALA A 146 -1.22 8.97 18.21
C ALA A 146 -0.67 10.36 17.85
N ASN A 147 0.19 10.41 16.82
CA ASN A 147 0.90 11.61 16.39
C ASN A 147 0.38 12.19 15.07
N ILE A 148 -0.47 11.45 14.34
CA ILE A 148 -1.23 11.97 13.21
C ILE A 148 -2.40 12.80 13.77
N LYS A 149 -2.48 14.09 13.44
CA LYS A 149 -3.58 14.98 13.83
C LYS A 149 -3.86 15.99 12.73
N SER A 150 -5.01 16.67 12.79
CA SER A 150 -5.31 17.81 11.90
C SER A 150 -4.16 18.82 11.93
N GLY A 151 -3.58 19.12 10.76
CA GLY A 151 -2.42 20.03 10.62
C GLY A 151 -1.04 19.37 10.82
N ASN A 152 -0.99 18.12 11.28
CA ASN A 152 0.23 17.32 11.39
C ASN A 152 0.02 15.93 10.77
N ASN A 153 -0.04 15.90 9.43
CA ASN A 153 -0.18 14.67 8.67
C ASN A 153 1.05 14.44 7.79
N HIS A 154 1.94 13.58 8.27
CA HIS A 154 3.14 13.09 7.58
C HIS A 154 2.89 11.88 6.68
N LEU A 155 1.65 11.40 6.54
CA LEU A 155 1.36 10.26 5.69
C LEU A 155 1.43 10.61 4.19
N TRP A 156 2.10 9.72 3.47
CA TRP A 156 2.07 9.56 2.02
C TRP A 156 1.09 8.46 1.68
N MET A 157 0.19 8.76 0.74
CA MET A 157 -0.97 7.92 0.44
C MET A 157 -1.09 7.76 -1.08
N SER A 158 -1.03 6.51 -1.54
CA SER A 158 -1.17 6.13 -2.95
C SER A 158 -2.57 5.60 -3.27
N GLY A 159 -3.46 5.49 -2.28
CA GLY A 159 -4.82 5.00 -2.45
C GLY A 159 -5.81 6.06 -2.95
N PRO A 160 -7.08 5.67 -3.15
CA PRO A 160 -8.14 6.54 -3.71
C PRO A 160 -8.49 7.75 -2.85
N TYR A 161 -8.19 7.71 -1.55
CA TYR A 161 -8.49 8.78 -0.61
C TYR A 161 -7.25 9.08 0.24
N ALA A 162 -7.02 10.36 0.49
CA ALA A 162 -5.96 10.85 1.36
C ALA A 162 -6.56 11.43 2.64
N LEU A 163 -6.04 11.01 3.78
CA LEU A 163 -6.38 11.57 5.08
C LEU A 163 -6.01 13.06 5.11
N VAL A 164 -6.95 13.92 5.48
CA VAL A 164 -6.71 15.38 5.59
C VAL A 164 -6.86 15.87 7.02
N SER A 165 -7.73 15.25 7.81
CA SER A 165 -7.96 15.61 9.20
C SER A 165 -8.27 14.37 10.03
N TYR A 166 -7.71 14.31 11.24
CA TYR A 166 -7.97 13.27 12.22
C TYR A 166 -7.94 13.87 13.62
N ASN A 167 -9.01 13.64 14.39
CA ASN A 167 -9.11 13.98 15.80
C ASN A 167 -10.05 12.99 16.52
N ASP A 168 -10.27 13.19 17.81
CA ASP A 168 -11.08 12.30 18.66
C ASP A 168 -12.54 12.14 18.24
N TYR A 169 -13.05 13.02 17.37
CA TYR A 169 -14.45 13.08 16.96
C TYR A 169 -14.67 12.76 15.49
N GLN A 170 -13.67 12.98 14.63
CA GLN A 170 -13.83 12.80 13.20
C GLN A 170 -12.55 12.41 12.49
N VAL A 171 -12.74 11.65 11.41
CA VAL A 171 -11.75 11.39 10.38
C VAL A 171 -12.28 11.93 9.07
N VAL A 172 -11.48 12.73 8.38
CA VAL A 172 -11.84 13.30 7.07
C VAL A 172 -10.79 12.87 6.07
N PHE A 173 -11.25 12.29 4.98
CA PHE A 173 -10.46 11.99 3.80
C PHE A 173 -10.97 12.79 2.63
N GLU A 174 -10.06 13.22 1.77
CA GLU A 174 -10.36 13.81 0.48
C GLU A 174 -9.99 12.84 -0.63
N LYS A 175 -10.71 12.92 -1.74
CA LYS A 175 -10.34 12.24 -2.98
C LYS A 175 -8.88 12.53 -3.33
N ASN A 176 -8.11 11.48 -3.59
CA ASN A 176 -6.75 11.62 -4.08
C ASN A 176 -6.77 11.80 -5.61
N SER A 177 -6.57 13.03 -6.08
CA SER A 177 -6.54 13.33 -7.52
C SER A 177 -5.36 12.66 -8.26
N GLY A 178 -4.34 12.18 -7.54
CA GLY A 178 -3.26 11.37 -8.13
C GLY A 178 -3.61 9.89 -8.35
N TYR A 179 -4.74 9.41 -7.82
CA TYR A 179 -5.13 8.01 -7.92
C TYR A 179 -5.96 7.74 -9.18
N MET A 180 -5.32 7.13 -10.18
CA MET A 180 -5.95 6.59 -11.40
C MET A 180 -6.95 7.57 -12.06
N ALA A 181 -6.59 8.85 -12.14
CA ALA A 181 -7.44 9.90 -12.69
C ALA A 181 -7.84 9.62 -14.15
N GLY A 182 -9.11 9.88 -14.47
CA GLY A 182 -9.70 9.63 -15.78
C GLY A 182 -10.10 8.18 -16.07
N THR A 183 -9.86 7.25 -15.13
CA THR A 183 -10.21 5.84 -15.30
C THR A 183 -11.50 5.49 -14.56
N GLU A 184 -12.06 4.30 -14.81
CA GLU A 184 -13.22 3.80 -14.06
C GLU A 184 -12.95 3.59 -12.57
N HIS A 185 -11.67 3.49 -12.18
CA HIS A 185 -11.22 3.31 -10.79
C HIS A 185 -11.02 4.62 -10.04
N GLU A 186 -11.13 5.77 -10.71
CA GLU A 186 -11.05 7.08 -10.07
C GLU A 186 -12.13 7.20 -8.98
N ALA A 187 -11.76 7.66 -7.78
CA ALA A 187 -12.71 7.86 -6.69
C ALA A 187 -13.81 8.86 -7.08
N LYS A 188 -15.07 8.50 -6.81
CA LYS A 188 -16.24 9.31 -7.20
C LYS A 188 -16.72 10.27 -6.09
N ILE A 189 -16.41 9.95 -4.84
CA ILE A 189 -16.79 10.77 -3.69
C ILE A 189 -15.68 11.77 -3.42
N SER A 190 -15.99 13.06 -3.31
CA SER A 190 -14.97 14.10 -3.11
C SER A 190 -14.43 14.12 -1.67
N ILE A 191 -15.30 13.91 -0.68
CA ILE A 191 -14.97 13.95 0.75
C ILE A 191 -15.63 12.75 1.42
N LEU A 192 -14.84 11.97 2.15
CA LEU A 192 -15.34 10.95 3.08
C LEU A 192 -15.12 11.46 4.50
N GLN A 193 -16.22 11.70 5.22
CA GLN A 193 -16.17 12.08 6.63
C GLN A 193 -16.79 10.97 7.48
N SER A 194 -16.04 10.49 8.46
CA SER A 194 -16.51 9.54 9.47
C SER A 194 -16.48 10.20 10.83
N ASN A 195 -17.64 10.24 11.50
CA ASN A 195 -17.74 10.73 12.88
C ASN A 195 -17.49 9.57 13.86
N LEU A 196 -16.50 9.74 14.72
CA LEU A 196 -16.12 8.78 15.75
C LEU A 196 -17.10 8.89 16.92
N LEU A 197 -18.06 7.98 16.96
CA LEU A 197 -18.97 7.86 18.10
C LEU A 197 -18.29 7.06 19.19
N LYS A 198 -17.94 7.70 20.32
CA LYS A 198 -17.61 6.98 21.55
C LYS A 198 -18.77 6.05 21.91
N MET A 199 -18.54 4.74 21.85
CA MET A 199 -19.53 3.75 22.28
C MET A 199 -19.80 3.92 23.77
N GLN A 200 -20.91 4.57 24.10
CA GLN A 200 -21.53 4.46 25.42
C GLN A 200 -22.22 3.08 25.47
N PRO A 201 -22.11 2.30 26.56
CA PRO A 201 -22.61 0.93 26.65
C PRO A 201 -24.13 0.74 26.39
N HIS A 202 -24.91 1.83 26.28
CA HIS A 202 -26.35 1.78 25.99
C HIS A 202 -26.77 2.12 24.55
N ARG A 203 -25.85 2.57 23.68
CA ARG A 203 -26.14 2.83 22.25
C ARG A 203 -26.03 1.64 21.26
N PRO A 204 -25.37 0.49 21.55
CA PRO A 204 -25.33 -0.63 20.60
C PRO A 204 -26.72 -1.23 20.32
N LEU A 205 -27.67 -1.03 21.22
CA LEU A 205 -29.02 -1.58 21.07
C LEU A 205 -29.77 -1.00 19.87
N LEU A 206 -29.56 0.26 19.48
CA LEU A 206 -30.30 0.84 18.34
C LEU A 206 -29.80 0.38 16.97
N SER A 207 -28.48 0.20 16.78
CA SER A 207 -27.92 -0.27 15.50
C SER A 207 -28.03 -1.78 15.31
N VAL A 208 -27.94 -2.56 16.39
CA VAL A 208 -28.12 -4.02 16.34
C VAL A 208 -29.60 -4.41 16.22
N GLN A 209 -30.54 -3.67 16.83
CA GLN A 209 -31.98 -3.94 16.68
C GLN A 209 -32.52 -3.62 15.28
N THR A 210 -31.87 -2.75 14.51
CA THR A 210 -32.35 -2.33 13.18
C THR A 210 -31.70 -3.08 12.01
N ARG A 211 -30.72 -3.97 12.26
CA ARG A 211 -29.86 -4.59 11.22
C ARG A 211 -29.33 -3.58 10.18
N SER A 212 -29.15 -2.32 10.58
CA SER A 212 -28.87 -1.23 9.66
C SER A 212 -27.67 -0.43 10.16
N ILE A 213 -26.65 -0.29 9.30
CA ILE A 213 -25.56 0.67 9.49
C ILE A 213 -25.98 1.93 8.74
N PHE A 214 -26.25 3.01 9.48
CA PHE A 214 -26.56 4.31 8.88
C PHE A 214 -25.26 5.06 8.60
N LEU A 215 -24.87 5.07 7.33
CA LEU A 215 -23.81 5.94 6.80
C LEU A 215 -24.51 7.19 6.25
N THR A 216 -24.22 8.35 6.83
CA THR A 216 -24.61 9.64 6.22
C THR A 216 -23.52 10.01 5.23
N LEU A 217 -23.86 10.05 3.94
CA LEU A 217 -23.02 10.58 2.87
C LEU A 217 -23.13 12.10 2.80
#